data_AF-A0A345YIQ7-F1
#
_entry.id   AF-A0A345YIQ7-F1
#
_cell.length_a   1.000
_cell.length_b   1.000
_cell.length_c   1.000
_cell.angle_alpha   90.00
_cell.angle_beta   90.00
_cell.angle_gamma   90.00
#
_symmetry.space_group_name_H-M   'P 1'
#
loop_
_entity.id
_entity.type
_entity.pdbx_description
1 polymer ?
#
loop_
_entity_poly.entity_id
_entity_poly.type
_entity_poly.pdbx_seq_one_letter_code
_entity_poly.pdbx_strand_id
1 'polypeptide(L)'
;MGTFSWKTADTNESIAISDSSRGARDVYLLQPGDEAPIKEDDYEGCGVFGGVDAYQWLAERNLTPEQLQEAIEVCGNAKMVGVSLEHGNYFEHSKTGQLYTIFHRYPPIVDQPITHLDITYGTPHEFFDGMDANTAIKSGLLIPRRVELEFPLKFSFSPNEDYASLPASERCPYQGVYFPEDEDEDDEEA
;
A
#
# COMPACT_ATOMS: atom_id res chain seq x y z
N MET A 1 13.14 8.98 -3.59
CA MET A 1 11.97 8.32 -2.97
C MET A 1 10.79 8.60 -3.87
N GLY A 2 9.98 7.59 -4.17
CA GLY A 2 8.81 7.75 -5.05
C GLY A 2 7.64 8.41 -4.33
N THR A 3 6.65 8.87 -5.10
CA THR A 3 5.38 9.43 -4.62
C THR A 3 4.35 8.31 -4.42
N PHE A 4 3.45 8.52 -3.47
CA PHE A 4 2.27 7.67 -3.31
C PHE A 4 1.16 8.20 -4.20
N SER A 5 0.50 7.32 -4.94
CA SER A 5 -0.70 7.66 -5.68
C SER A 5 -1.53 6.39 -5.90
N TRP A 6 -2.83 6.59 -6.02
CA TRP A 6 -3.82 5.54 -6.22
C TRP A 6 -4.66 5.86 -7.45
N LYS A 7 -5.39 4.85 -7.90
CA LYS A 7 -6.56 5.04 -8.73
C LYS A 7 -7.77 5.19 -7.83
N THR A 8 -8.68 6.10 -8.17
CA THR A 8 -9.93 6.21 -7.43
C THR A 8 -10.82 5.00 -7.67
N ALA A 9 -11.61 4.65 -6.66
CA ALA A 9 -12.47 3.48 -6.68
C ALA A 9 -13.73 3.67 -7.54
N ASP A 10 -14.12 4.91 -7.80
CA ASP A 10 -15.29 5.29 -8.59
C ASP A 10 -15.03 5.27 -10.11
N THR A 11 -13.92 5.86 -10.56
CA THR A 11 -13.60 6.03 -11.98
C THR A 11 -12.42 5.18 -12.45
N ASN A 12 -11.67 4.58 -11.52
CA ASN A 12 -10.41 3.87 -11.80
C ASN A 12 -9.35 4.77 -12.48
N GLU A 13 -9.47 6.10 -12.31
CA GLU A 13 -8.50 7.07 -12.82
C GLU A 13 -7.43 7.36 -11.76
N SER A 14 -6.19 7.58 -12.21
CA SER A 14 -5.09 7.90 -11.32
C SER A 14 -5.24 9.29 -10.69
N ILE A 15 -4.89 9.39 -9.41
CA ILE A 15 -4.77 10.65 -8.69
C ILE A 15 -3.44 11.28 -9.08
N ALA A 16 -3.51 12.33 -9.90
CA ALA A 16 -2.37 13.16 -10.24
C ALA A 16 -1.93 14.00 -9.03
N ILE A 17 -0.62 14.25 -8.92
CA ILE A 17 -0.10 15.18 -7.92
C ILE A 17 -0.08 16.61 -8.49
N SER A 18 0.03 17.59 -7.59
CA SER A 18 0.11 19.02 -7.92
C SER A 18 1.22 19.34 -8.94
N ASP A 19 2.40 18.74 -8.77
CA ASP A 19 3.57 18.94 -9.64
C ASP A 19 3.54 18.13 -10.96
N SER A 20 2.47 17.38 -11.24
CA SER A 20 2.34 16.64 -12.52
C SER A 20 1.81 17.53 -13.64
N SER A 21 2.03 17.14 -14.89
CA SER A 21 1.48 17.81 -16.09
C SER A 21 -0.06 17.95 -16.06
N ARG A 22 -0.74 16.99 -15.43
CA ARG A 22 -2.20 16.96 -15.27
C ARG A 22 -2.69 17.91 -14.17
N GLY A 23 -1.82 18.32 -13.26
CA GLY A 23 -2.15 19.06 -12.05
C GLY A 23 -2.98 18.25 -11.04
N ALA A 24 -3.11 18.79 -9.83
CA ALA A 24 -4.02 18.24 -8.83
C ALA A 24 -5.48 18.59 -9.14
N ARG A 25 -6.39 17.69 -8.74
CA ARG A 25 -7.84 17.95 -8.69
C ARG A 25 -8.39 17.47 -7.37
N ASP A 26 -9.56 17.99 -6.99
CA ASP A 26 -10.31 17.55 -5.82
C ASP A 26 -10.41 16.02 -5.74
N VAL A 27 -9.88 15.44 -4.66
CA VAL A 27 -9.96 14.02 -4.34
C VAL A 27 -10.51 13.86 -2.93
N TYR A 28 -11.29 12.81 -2.73
CA TYR A 28 -11.91 12.50 -1.45
C TYR A 28 -11.42 11.13 -0.98
N LEU A 29 -10.78 11.09 0.19
CA LEU A 29 -10.60 9.85 0.93
C LEU A 29 -11.95 9.47 1.55
N LEU A 30 -12.56 8.40 1.04
CA LEU A 30 -13.86 7.93 1.50
C LEU A 30 -13.73 7.26 2.87
N GLN A 31 -14.74 7.45 3.72
CA GLN A 31 -14.77 6.90 5.06
C GLN A 31 -15.96 5.93 5.23
N PRO A 32 -15.81 4.83 6.01
CA PRO A 32 -16.92 3.93 6.32
C PRO A 32 -17.90 4.56 7.32
N GLY A 33 -19.12 4.02 7.38
CA GLY A 33 -20.06 4.31 8.48
C GLY A 33 -20.67 5.71 8.47
N ASP A 34 -21.08 6.20 7.30
CA ASP A 34 -21.68 7.53 7.07
C ASP A 34 -20.79 8.73 7.45
N GLU A 35 -19.50 8.49 7.74
CA GLU A 35 -18.52 9.56 7.97
C GLU A 35 -18.28 10.35 6.68
N ALA A 36 -18.16 11.68 6.82
CA ALA A 36 -17.98 12.57 5.67
C ALA A 36 -16.60 12.31 5.00
N PRO A 37 -16.53 12.21 3.67
CA PRO A 37 -15.24 12.04 2.99
C PRO A 37 -14.28 13.20 3.28
N ILE A 38 -12.99 12.87 3.39
CA ILE A 38 -11.93 13.84 3.63
C ILE A 38 -11.46 14.39 2.29
N LYS A 39 -11.70 15.67 2.05
CA LYS A 39 -11.30 16.36 0.82
C LYS A 39 -9.82 16.74 0.83
N GLU A 40 -9.17 16.55 -0.30
CA GLU A 40 -7.86 17.08 -0.68
C GLU A 40 -7.99 17.79 -2.03
N ASP A 41 -7.60 19.06 -2.13
CA ASP A 41 -7.68 19.84 -3.37
C ASP A 41 -6.33 20.07 -4.05
N ASP A 42 -5.22 19.81 -3.35
CA ASP A 42 -3.88 20.01 -3.87
C ASP A 42 -2.93 18.88 -3.44
N TYR A 43 -3.22 17.66 -3.91
CA TYR A 43 -2.49 16.47 -3.47
C TYR A 43 -1.00 16.48 -3.88
N GLU A 44 -0.10 16.50 -2.91
CA GLU A 44 1.36 16.59 -3.13
C GLU A 44 2.07 15.22 -3.32
N GLY A 45 1.35 14.09 -3.35
CA GLY A 45 1.98 12.78 -3.53
C GLY A 45 2.56 12.13 -2.26
N CYS A 46 2.33 12.70 -1.07
CA CYS A 46 2.87 12.18 0.20
C CYS A 46 1.92 11.24 0.97
N GLY A 47 0.74 10.93 0.40
CA GLY A 47 -0.31 10.13 1.02
C GLY A 47 -1.09 10.87 2.12
N VAL A 48 -1.11 12.20 2.10
CA VAL A 48 -1.89 13.03 3.03
C VAL A 48 -3.08 13.61 2.28
N PHE A 49 -4.28 13.48 2.85
CA PHE A 49 -5.52 14.00 2.29
C PHE A 49 -6.24 14.80 3.37
N GLY A 50 -6.46 16.10 3.15
CA GLY A 50 -7.13 16.97 4.13
C GLY A 50 -6.44 16.98 5.50
N GLY A 51 -5.12 16.81 5.51
CA GLY A 51 -4.30 16.69 6.73
C GLY A 51 -4.26 15.31 7.38
N VAL A 52 -4.93 14.30 6.82
CA VAL A 52 -4.93 12.92 7.30
C VAL A 52 -3.97 12.07 6.47
N ASP A 53 -2.99 11.44 7.11
CA ASP A 53 -2.13 10.45 6.45
C ASP A 53 -2.92 9.15 6.20
N ALA A 54 -3.11 8.80 4.93
CA ALA A 54 -3.93 7.68 4.50
C ALA A 54 -3.42 6.34 5.07
N TYR A 55 -2.11 6.14 5.19
CA TYR A 55 -1.57 4.91 5.75
C TYR A 55 -1.73 4.85 7.27
N GLN A 56 -1.55 5.97 7.96
CA GLN A 56 -1.88 6.02 9.38
C GLN A 56 -3.37 5.72 9.59
N TRP A 57 -4.25 6.35 8.81
CA TRP A 57 -5.70 6.08 8.84
C TRP A 57 -6.00 4.59 8.60
N LEU A 58 -5.35 3.97 7.61
CA LEU A 58 -5.51 2.55 7.30
C LEU A 58 -5.14 1.67 8.50
N ALA A 59 -4.03 1.96 9.18
CA ALA A 59 -3.60 1.20 10.35
C ALA A 59 -4.59 1.35 11.52
N GLU A 60 -5.00 2.57 11.82
CA GLU A 60 -5.92 2.88 12.92
C GLU A 60 -7.32 2.29 12.73
N ARG A 61 -7.79 2.16 11.48
CA ARG A 61 -9.12 1.58 11.19
C ARG A 61 -9.15 0.07 11.23
N ASN A 62 -8.03 -0.59 10.94
CA ASN A 62 -7.99 -2.05 10.84
C ASN A 62 -7.41 -2.74 12.08
N LEU A 63 -6.86 -1.99 13.04
CA LEU A 63 -6.21 -2.53 14.23
C LEU A 63 -6.82 -1.99 15.52
N THR A 64 -6.90 -2.83 16.54
CA THR A 64 -7.15 -2.37 17.91
C THR A 64 -6.00 -1.50 18.42
N PRO A 65 -6.21 -0.62 19.41
CA PRO A 65 -5.14 0.19 20.00
C PRO A 65 -3.94 -0.64 20.47
N GLU A 66 -4.19 -1.81 21.04
CA GLU A 66 -3.16 -2.74 21.50
C GLU A 66 -2.34 -3.30 20.31
N GLN A 67 -3.01 -3.80 19.27
CA GLN A 67 -2.35 -4.29 18.06
C GLN A 67 -1.56 -3.19 17.35
N LEU A 68 -2.11 -1.98 17.28
CA LEU A 68 -1.44 -0.84 16.66
C LEU A 68 -0.16 -0.46 17.41
N GLN A 69 -0.20 -0.45 18.75
CA GLN A 69 0.97 -0.15 19.56
C GLN A 69 2.08 -1.20 19.35
N GLU A 70 1.75 -2.49 19.37
CA GLU A 70 2.72 -3.56 19.08
C GLU A 70 3.28 -3.45 17.65
N ALA A 71 2.43 -3.16 16.68
CA ALA A 71 2.83 -2.96 15.29
C ALA A 71 3.78 -1.76 15.12
N ILE A 72 3.55 -0.66 15.85
CA ILE A 72 4.42 0.53 15.85
C ILE A 72 5.81 0.20 16.39
N GLU A 73 5.92 -0.63 17.43
CA GLU A 73 7.23 -1.05 17.96
C GLU A 73 8.05 -1.83 16.92
N VAL A 74 7.37 -2.53 16.01
CA VAL A 74 7.98 -3.32 14.93
C VAL A 74 8.28 -2.49 13.68
N CYS A 75 7.34 -1.64 13.25
CA CYS A 75 7.41 -0.88 12.00
C CYS A 75 7.95 0.56 12.18
N GLY A 76 8.05 1.05 13.40
CA GLY A 76 8.59 2.35 13.78
C GLY A 76 7.54 3.47 13.94
N ASN A 77 6.47 3.48 13.15
CA ASN A 77 5.36 4.42 13.27
C ASN A 77 4.09 3.91 12.56
N ALA A 78 2.94 4.54 12.84
CA ALA A 78 1.64 4.13 12.31
C ALA A 78 1.55 4.19 10.77
N LYS A 79 2.16 5.20 10.14
CA LYS A 79 2.27 5.28 8.67
C LYS A 79 2.96 4.03 8.11
N MET A 80 4.08 3.62 8.69
CA MET A 80 4.79 2.42 8.25
C MET A 80 4.00 1.13 8.52
N VAL A 81 3.20 1.08 9.58
CA VAL A 81 2.24 -0.02 9.80
C VAL A 81 1.25 -0.09 8.64
N GLY A 82 0.62 1.03 8.26
CA GLY A 82 -0.32 1.08 7.14
C GLY A 82 0.32 0.73 5.80
N VAL A 83 1.54 1.20 5.54
CA VAL A 83 2.32 0.78 4.36
C VAL A 83 2.51 -0.74 4.38
N SER A 84 2.90 -1.33 5.52
CA SER A 84 3.03 -2.79 5.64
C SER A 84 1.69 -3.52 5.43
N LEU A 85 0.57 -2.98 5.91
CA LEU A 85 -0.76 -3.56 5.71
C LEU A 85 -1.14 -3.61 4.23
N GLU A 86 -0.99 -2.50 3.50
CA GLU A 86 -1.37 -2.41 2.08
C GLU A 86 -0.32 -3.04 1.14
N HIS A 87 0.96 -3.02 1.51
CA HIS A 87 2.08 -3.35 0.61
C HIS A 87 2.86 -4.59 0.99
N GLY A 88 2.96 -4.87 2.28
CA GLY A 88 3.78 -5.96 2.76
C GLY A 88 3.14 -7.29 2.38
N ASN A 89 4.00 -8.23 2.01
CA ASN A 89 3.64 -9.63 1.97
C ASN A 89 4.34 -10.32 3.13
N TYR A 90 3.68 -11.30 3.71
CA TYR A 90 4.34 -12.38 4.40
C TYR A 90 4.28 -13.62 3.51
N PHE A 91 5.11 -14.61 3.78
CA PHE A 91 5.25 -15.79 2.94
C PHE A 91 4.96 -17.02 3.76
N GLU A 92 4.10 -17.88 3.22
CA GLU A 92 3.87 -19.21 3.75
C GLU A 92 4.78 -20.20 3.03
N HIS A 93 5.57 -20.96 3.78
CA HIS A 93 6.41 -22.00 3.20
C HIS A 93 5.59 -23.25 2.89
N SER A 94 5.50 -23.62 1.62
CA SER A 94 4.52 -24.61 1.12
C SER A 94 4.67 -26.02 1.68
N LYS A 95 5.85 -26.39 2.17
CA LYS A 95 6.09 -27.71 2.79
C LYS A 95 5.81 -27.74 4.30
N THR A 96 5.96 -26.61 4.99
CA THR A 96 5.96 -26.56 6.47
C THR A 96 4.81 -25.75 7.05
N GLY A 97 4.17 -24.89 6.26
CA GLY A 97 3.15 -23.94 6.73
C GLY A 97 3.70 -22.83 7.64
N GLN A 98 5.02 -22.70 7.77
CA GLN A 98 5.64 -21.65 8.58
C GLN A 98 5.57 -20.31 7.83
N LEU A 99 5.31 -19.24 8.57
CA LEU A 99 5.22 -17.88 8.03
C LEU A 99 6.53 -17.13 8.18
N TYR A 100 6.88 -16.36 7.15
CA TYR A 100 8.09 -15.58 7.09
C TYR A 100 7.87 -14.18 6.54
N THR A 101 8.72 -13.25 6.94
CA THR A 101 8.91 -11.97 6.24
C THR A 101 10.34 -11.84 5.82
N ILE A 102 10.57 -11.12 4.73
CA ILE A 102 11.88 -10.94 4.13
C ILE A 102 12.15 -9.44 4.04
N PHE A 103 13.33 -9.02 4.48
CA PHE A 103 13.84 -7.64 4.46
C PHE A 103 13.08 -6.68 5.38
N HIS A 104 11.77 -6.52 5.22
CA HIS A 104 10.94 -5.73 6.11
C HIS A 104 10.28 -6.59 7.18
N ARG A 105 10.26 -6.08 8.41
CA ARG A 105 9.39 -6.62 9.45
C ARG A 105 7.94 -6.34 9.08
N TYR A 106 7.06 -7.24 9.49
CA TYR A 106 5.63 -7.13 9.27
C TYR A 106 4.96 -7.05 10.63
N PRO A 107 3.89 -6.25 10.76
CA PRO A 107 3.19 -6.12 12.02
C PRO A 107 2.63 -7.49 12.48
N PRO A 108 2.60 -7.79 13.78
CA PRO A 108 2.20 -9.09 14.32
C PRO A 108 0.66 -9.23 14.37
N ILE A 109 0.02 -9.10 13.21
CA ILE A 109 -1.44 -9.00 13.06
C ILE A 109 -2.10 -10.30 12.62
N VAL A 110 -1.29 -11.32 12.36
CA VAL A 110 -1.77 -12.67 12.09
C VAL A 110 -1.61 -13.52 13.36
N ASP A 111 -2.56 -14.40 13.61
CA ASP A 111 -2.58 -15.24 14.83
C ASP A 111 -1.39 -16.22 14.92
N GLN A 112 -0.68 -16.44 13.81
CA GLN A 112 0.48 -17.32 13.75
C GLN A 112 1.79 -16.51 13.81
N PRO A 113 2.78 -16.90 14.65
CA PRO A 113 4.07 -16.25 14.69
C PRO A 113 4.77 -16.21 13.32
N ILE A 114 5.23 -15.03 12.93
CA ILE A 114 6.00 -14.82 11.70
C ILE A 114 7.50 -14.77 12.04
N THR A 115 8.30 -15.56 11.33
CA THR A 115 9.76 -15.51 11.42
C THR A 115 10.32 -14.44 10.48
N HIS A 116 11.00 -13.42 11.03
CA HIS A 116 11.63 -12.40 10.20
C HIS A 116 13.02 -12.84 9.72
N LEU A 117 13.23 -12.81 8.40
CA LEU A 117 14.50 -13.06 7.74
C LEU A 117 15.09 -11.72 7.26
N ASP A 118 16.15 -11.29 7.94
CA ASP A 118 16.89 -10.06 7.60
C ASP A 118 17.87 -10.33 6.45
N ILE A 119 17.30 -10.60 5.27
CA ILE A 119 18.03 -10.88 4.03
C ILE A 119 17.38 -10.12 2.88
N THR A 120 18.14 -9.89 1.81
CA THR A 120 17.57 -9.38 0.57
C THR A 120 16.97 -10.50 -0.26
N TYR A 121 16.05 -10.17 -1.17
CA TYR A 121 15.36 -11.17 -1.98
C TYR A 121 16.27 -11.95 -2.93
N GLY A 122 17.45 -11.41 -3.28
CA GLY A 122 18.43 -12.06 -4.12
C GLY A 122 19.51 -12.85 -3.35
N THR A 123 19.42 -12.90 -2.02
CA THR A 123 20.39 -13.62 -1.19
C THR A 123 19.96 -15.07 -1.00
N PRO A 124 20.78 -16.06 -1.40
CA PRO A 124 20.54 -17.47 -1.10
C PRO A 124 20.41 -17.73 0.40
N HIS A 125 19.49 -18.60 0.79
CA HIS A 125 19.25 -18.90 2.20
C HIS A 125 18.92 -20.39 2.43
N GLU A 126 19.39 -20.94 3.55
CA GLU A 126 19.18 -22.37 3.89
C GLU A 126 17.70 -22.71 4.06
N PHE A 127 16.89 -21.79 4.60
CA PHE A 127 15.43 -21.95 4.67
C PHE A 127 14.74 -22.14 3.31
N PHE A 128 15.41 -21.78 2.21
CA PHE A 128 14.87 -21.91 0.86
C PHE A 128 15.59 -23.00 0.09
N ASP A 129 16.11 -24.03 0.77
CA ASP A 129 16.91 -25.11 0.18
C ASP A 129 18.14 -24.56 -0.60
N GLY A 130 18.71 -23.44 -0.12
CA GLY A 130 19.84 -22.76 -0.76
C GLY A 130 19.47 -21.87 -1.95
N MET A 131 18.18 -21.69 -2.26
CA MET A 131 17.71 -20.71 -3.24
C MET A 131 17.65 -19.31 -2.63
N ASP A 132 17.64 -18.28 -3.47
CA ASP A 132 17.20 -16.94 -3.08
C ASP A 132 15.66 -16.85 -3.00
N ALA A 133 15.13 -15.84 -2.33
CA ALA A 133 13.70 -15.69 -2.15
C ALA A 133 12.94 -15.49 -3.47
N ASN A 134 13.50 -14.79 -4.46
CA ASN A 134 12.84 -14.63 -5.76
C ASN A 134 12.65 -15.98 -6.44
N THR A 135 13.68 -16.84 -6.39
CA THR A 135 13.64 -18.20 -6.93
C THR A 135 12.69 -19.09 -6.12
N ALA A 136 12.66 -18.97 -4.80
CA ALA A 136 11.75 -19.71 -3.93
C ALA A 136 10.27 -19.32 -4.16
N ILE A 137 9.97 -18.05 -4.42
CA ILE A 137 8.64 -17.59 -4.78
C ILE A 137 8.22 -18.13 -6.15
N LYS A 138 9.11 -18.02 -7.15
CA LYS A 138 8.85 -18.51 -8.52
C LYS A 138 8.62 -20.02 -8.59
N SER A 139 9.28 -20.79 -7.73
CA SER A 139 9.12 -22.25 -7.66
C SER A 139 7.89 -22.70 -6.87
N GLY A 140 7.19 -21.78 -6.20
CA GLY A 140 6.06 -22.11 -5.32
C GLY A 140 6.46 -22.66 -3.96
N LEU A 141 7.75 -22.55 -3.58
CA LEU A 141 8.20 -22.89 -2.24
C LEU A 141 7.71 -21.85 -1.22
N LEU A 142 7.77 -20.57 -1.58
CA LEU A 142 7.22 -19.47 -0.79
C LEU A 142 5.96 -18.94 -1.46
N ILE A 143 4.83 -19.06 -0.78
CA ILE A 143 3.54 -18.57 -1.24
C ILE A 143 3.31 -17.18 -0.62
N PRO A 144 3.24 -16.10 -1.42
CA PRO A 144 2.94 -14.79 -0.88
C PRO A 144 1.52 -14.76 -0.32
N ARG A 145 1.39 -14.17 0.86
CA ARG A 145 0.16 -13.92 1.58
C ARG A 145 0.06 -12.45 1.95
N ARG A 146 -1.17 -12.01 2.11
CA ARG A 146 -1.53 -10.66 2.56
C ARG A 146 -2.61 -10.77 3.61
N VAL A 147 -2.72 -9.74 4.42
CA VAL A 147 -3.85 -9.60 5.33
C VAL A 147 -5.01 -9.01 4.54
N GLU A 148 -6.20 -9.57 4.77
CA GLU A 148 -7.43 -8.99 4.26
C GLU A 148 -7.82 -7.82 5.17
N LEU A 149 -8.01 -6.64 4.56
CA LEU A 149 -8.35 -5.43 5.28
C LEU A 149 -9.86 -5.24 5.22
N GLU A 150 -10.50 -5.09 6.37
CA GLU A 150 -11.93 -4.77 6.47
C GLU A 150 -12.20 -3.36 5.94
N PHE A 151 -11.27 -2.45 6.22
CA PHE A 151 -11.33 -1.05 5.81
C PHE A 151 -10.16 -0.69 4.88
N PRO A 152 -10.16 -1.12 3.60
CA PRO A 152 -9.14 -0.72 2.64
C PRO A 152 -9.24 0.77 2.29
N LEU A 153 -8.16 1.33 1.73
CA LEU A 153 -8.19 2.70 1.18
C LEU A 153 -9.14 2.77 -0.01
N LYS A 154 -9.98 3.81 -0.03
CA LYS A 154 -10.88 4.13 -1.15
C LYS A 154 -10.85 5.62 -1.38
N PHE A 155 -10.54 6.01 -2.61
CA PHE A 155 -10.53 7.40 -3.04
C PHE A 155 -11.59 7.61 -4.10
N SER A 156 -12.12 8.82 -4.22
CA SER A 156 -13.08 9.20 -5.25
C SER A 156 -12.84 10.64 -5.69
N PHE A 157 -13.23 10.97 -6.92
CA PHE A 157 -13.30 12.37 -7.36
C PHE A 157 -14.68 13.01 -7.05
N SER A 158 -15.59 12.23 -6.49
CA SER A 158 -16.94 12.62 -6.07
C SER A 158 -17.06 12.54 -4.54
N PRO A 159 -17.59 13.59 -3.88
CA PRO A 159 -17.81 13.57 -2.43
C PRO A 159 -19.02 12.72 -2.02
N ASN A 160 -19.81 12.21 -2.97
CA ASN A 160 -21.11 11.59 -2.70
C ASN A 160 -21.09 10.06 -2.82
N GLU A 161 -19.91 9.46 -3.00
CA GLU A 161 -19.80 8.02 -3.14
C GLU A 161 -19.91 7.31 -1.79
N ASP A 162 -20.60 6.17 -1.79
CA ASP A 162 -20.71 5.30 -0.62
C ASP A 162 -19.49 4.37 -0.55
N TYR A 163 -18.75 4.48 0.56
CA TYR A 163 -17.61 3.61 0.87
C TYR A 163 -17.96 2.13 0.75
N ALA A 164 -19.13 1.70 1.22
CA ALA A 164 -19.48 0.27 1.24
C ALA A 164 -19.72 -0.32 -0.16
N SER A 165 -20.11 0.53 -1.11
CA SER A 165 -20.47 0.11 -2.48
C SER A 165 -19.27 -0.05 -3.42
N LEU A 166 -18.16 0.62 -3.13
CA LEU A 166 -16.98 0.68 -4.01
C LEU A 166 -15.90 -0.35 -3.66
N PRO A 167 -15.07 -0.78 -4.63
CA PRO A 167 -13.91 -1.63 -4.36
C PRO A 167 -12.80 -0.84 -3.64
N ALA A 168 -11.75 -1.55 -3.20
CA ALA A 168 -10.52 -0.90 -2.75
C ALA A 168 -9.87 -0.12 -3.91
N SER A 169 -9.28 1.03 -3.62
CA SER A 169 -8.47 1.78 -4.56
C SER A 169 -7.20 1.01 -4.93
N GLU A 170 -6.92 0.91 -6.23
CA GLU A 170 -5.67 0.33 -6.72
C GLU A 170 -4.52 1.33 -6.63
N ARG A 171 -3.28 0.86 -6.69
CA ARG A 171 -2.14 1.78 -6.85
C ARG A 171 -2.11 2.39 -8.23
N CYS A 172 -1.67 3.64 -8.28
CA CYS A 172 -1.32 4.29 -9.53
C CYS A 172 0.00 3.69 -10.05
N PRO A 173 0.04 3.13 -11.27
CA PRO A 173 1.29 2.65 -11.88
C PRO A 173 2.26 3.79 -12.24
N TYR A 174 1.75 5.02 -12.33
CA TYR A 174 2.48 6.23 -12.71
C TYR A 174 2.97 7.04 -11.52
N GLN A 175 2.72 6.57 -10.28
CA GLN A 175 3.04 7.28 -9.04
C GLN A 175 2.43 8.70 -8.97
N GLY A 176 1.40 9.00 -9.78
CA GLY A 176 0.79 10.32 -9.87
C GLY A 176 1.59 11.38 -10.62
N VAL A 177 2.71 11.01 -11.26
CA VAL A 177 3.62 11.94 -11.95
C VAL A 177 3.95 11.49 -13.37
N TYR A 178 4.24 10.21 -13.58
CA TYR A 178 4.84 9.70 -14.82
C TYR A 178 3.77 9.22 -15.81
N PHE A 179 2.92 10.13 -16.30
CA PHE A 179 1.82 9.75 -17.18
C PHE A 179 2.31 9.54 -18.62
N PRO A 180 1.70 8.64 -19.41
CA PRO A 180 2.17 8.36 -20.78
C PRO A 180 2.11 9.56 -21.72
N GLU A 181 1.20 10.50 -21.46
CA GLU A 181 1.04 11.74 -22.23
C GLU A 181 2.25 12.69 -22.08
N ASP A 182 3.10 12.46 -21.07
CA ASP A 182 4.30 13.27 -20.81
C ASP A 182 5.51 12.82 -21.64
N GLU A 183 5.42 11.67 -22.33
CA GLU A 183 6.53 11.13 -23.15
C GLU A 183 6.57 11.72 -24.58
N ASP A 184 5.52 12.44 -25.00
CA ASP A 184 5.36 12.95 -26.38
C ASP A 184 5.87 14.40 -26.58
N GLU A 185 6.35 15.10 -25.54
CA GLU A 185 6.74 16.53 -25.62
C GLU A 185 8.22 16.79 -25.96
N ASP A 186 9.09 15.77 -26.04
CA ASP A 186 10.54 15.93 -26.22
C ASP A 186 11.05 15.85 -27.68
N ASP A 187 10.17 15.71 -28.69
CA ASP A 187 10.55 15.49 -30.10
C ASP A 187 10.26 16.68 -31.07
N GLU A 188 10.11 17.91 -30.57
CA GLU A 188 10.08 19.13 -31.40
C GLU A 188 11.13 20.19 -31.00
N GLU A 189 12.42 19.86 -31.09
CA GLU A 189 13.44 20.88 -31.42
C GLU A 189 14.43 20.36 -32.49
N ALA A 190 14.18 20.76 -33.74
CA ALA A 190 15.12 20.69 -34.87
C ALA A 190 15.08 22.00 -35.69
#